data_AF-A0AAD8I5C2-F1
#
_entry.id   AF-A0AAD8I5C2-F1
#
_cell.length_a   1.000
_cell.length_b   1.000
_cell.length_c   1.000
_cell.angle_alpha   90.00
_cell.angle_beta   90.00
_cell.angle_gamma   90.00
#
_symmetry.space_group_name_H-M   'P 1'
#
loop_
_entity.id
_entity.type
_entity.pdbx_description
1 polymer ?
#
loop_
_entity_poly.entity_id
_entity_poly.type
_entity_poly.pdbx_seq_one_letter_code
_entity_poly.pdbx_strand_id
1 'polypeptide(L)'
;MYGDRVKNWFTFNELRVVAARGFDDGNFPPQRCTKPYGNCLVGNSGMEPYIVTHNTILCHASAVQRYREMYQKTQEGRIGIVLDFVWYEPLTRGLTDEYAAQRARDFHLGWYLHHMVYGEYPKTMQNVVKDKLPKFSEEEVKMVTGSIDFLGINQYTANYIQHPVVNSSMPHGYQDDWQVTFVWTFLKAAENALKLEEKRSHIYKEVVAETEALSRNVHAKVITSTPMTPHDS
;
A
#
# COMPACT_ATOMS: atom_id res chain seq x y z
N MET A 1 4.57 34.80 -9.90
CA MET A 1 3.40 35.47 -9.28
C MET A 1 2.94 34.60 -8.11
N TYR A 2 2.65 35.20 -6.94
CA TYR A 2 2.32 34.59 -5.62
C TYR A 2 3.47 34.12 -4.72
N GLY A 3 4.63 33.77 -5.27
CA GLY A 3 5.76 33.27 -4.48
C GLY A 3 6.38 34.24 -3.47
N ASP A 4 6.07 35.54 -3.60
CA ASP A 4 6.34 36.56 -2.59
C ASP A 4 5.66 36.24 -1.24
N ARG A 5 4.48 35.60 -1.27
CA ARG A 5 3.65 35.32 -0.10
C ARG A 5 3.44 33.84 0.17
N VAL A 6 3.27 33.03 -0.87
CA VAL A 6 3.03 31.58 -0.74
C VAL A 6 4.36 30.88 -0.51
N LYS A 7 4.49 30.23 0.65
CA LYS A 7 5.73 29.55 1.10
C LYS A 7 5.65 28.04 1.09
N ASN A 8 4.48 27.46 0.80
CA ASN A 8 4.30 26.02 0.71
C ASN A 8 3.50 25.71 -0.54
N TRP A 9 4.12 24.95 -1.44
CA TRP A 9 3.56 24.61 -2.74
C TRP A 9 3.34 23.11 -2.85
N PHE A 10 2.19 22.73 -3.38
CA PHE A 10 1.97 21.40 -3.92
C PHE A 10 1.83 21.49 -5.42
N THR A 11 2.56 20.65 -6.14
CA THR A 11 2.52 20.59 -7.61
C THR A 11 1.27 19.88 -8.12
N PHE A 12 0.98 18.70 -7.57
CA PHE A 12 -0.14 17.85 -7.94
C PHE A 12 -0.87 17.35 -6.70
N ASN A 13 -2.15 17.04 -6.90
CA ASN A 13 -3.02 16.37 -5.94
C ASN A 13 -3.46 15.04 -6.53
N GLU A 14 -3.19 13.94 -5.82
CA GLU A 14 -3.74 12.60 -6.09
C GLU A 14 -3.47 12.08 -7.51
N LEU A 15 -2.19 11.98 -7.88
CA LEU A 15 -1.80 11.51 -9.22
C LEU A 15 -2.37 10.11 -9.57
N ARG A 16 -2.54 9.24 -8.57
CA ARG A 16 -3.15 7.92 -8.77
C ARG A 16 -4.59 8.02 -9.20
N VAL A 17 -5.35 8.97 -8.66
CA VAL A 17 -6.75 9.21 -9.08
C VAL A 17 -6.79 9.67 -10.54
N VAL A 18 -5.87 10.55 -10.96
CA VAL A 18 -5.77 10.98 -12.35
C VAL A 18 -5.53 9.79 -13.28
N ALA A 19 -4.55 8.94 -12.96
CA ALA A 19 -4.22 7.76 -13.75
C ALA A 19 -5.37 6.72 -13.76
N ALA A 20 -5.87 6.34 -12.59
CA ALA A 20 -6.86 5.27 -12.45
C ALA A 20 -8.25 5.69 -12.97
N ARG A 21 -8.71 6.91 -12.64
CA ARG A 21 -10.05 7.36 -13.03
C ARG A 21 -10.09 7.98 -14.42
N GLY A 22 -8.99 8.55 -14.90
CA GLY A 22 -8.92 9.19 -16.22
C GLY A 22 -8.60 8.22 -17.35
N PHE A 23 -7.80 7.19 -17.06
CA PHE A 23 -7.13 6.37 -18.08
C PHE A 23 -7.27 4.84 -17.87
N ASP A 24 -7.96 4.39 -16.82
CA ASP A 24 -8.24 2.97 -16.59
C ASP A 24 -9.73 2.67 -16.55
N ASP A 25 -10.51 3.23 -15.60
CA ASP A 25 -11.98 3.07 -15.59
C ASP A 25 -12.71 4.16 -16.40
N GLY A 26 -11.99 5.25 -16.72
CA GLY A 26 -12.48 6.35 -17.54
C GLY A 26 -13.66 7.13 -16.94
N ASN A 27 -13.87 7.08 -15.63
CA ASN A 27 -14.94 7.85 -14.97
C ASN A 27 -14.65 9.36 -14.92
N PHE A 28 -13.38 9.77 -14.99
CA PHE A 28 -12.96 11.17 -15.00
C PHE A 28 -12.44 11.59 -16.38
N PRO A 29 -12.44 12.89 -16.72
CA PRO A 29 -11.78 13.38 -17.93
C PRO A 29 -10.31 12.91 -18.01
N PRO A 30 -9.81 12.53 -19.20
CA PRO A 30 -10.44 12.60 -20.52
C PRO A 30 -11.32 11.40 -20.88
N GLN A 31 -11.67 10.53 -19.93
CA GLN A 31 -12.54 9.35 -20.09
C GLN A 31 -11.97 8.37 -21.12
N ARG A 32 -10.75 7.89 -20.86
CA ARG A 32 -10.06 6.91 -21.70
C ARG A 32 -9.97 5.57 -20.98
N CYS A 33 -10.34 4.49 -21.65
CA CYS A 33 -10.33 3.15 -21.07
C CYS A 33 -10.54 2.07 -22.15
N THR A 34 -10.28 0.81 -21.78
CA THR A 34 -10.57 -0.40 -22.55
C THR A 34 -11.76 -1.13 -21.92
N LYS A 35 -12.65 -1.71 -22.74
CA LYS A 35 -13.63 -2.67 -22.22
C LYS A 35 -12.91 -3.89 -21.61
N PRO A 36 -13.34 -4.40 -20.44
CA PRO A 36 -14.59 -4.08 -19.74
C PRO A 36 -14.45 -3.07 -18.60
N TYR A 37 -13.29 -2.42 -18.41
CA TYR A 37 -13.02 -1.49 -17.30
C TYR A 37 -13.92 -0.26 -17.32
N GLY A 38 -14.32 0.19 -18.51
CA GLY A 38 -15.33 1.23 -18.69
C GLY A 38 -15.88 1.26 -20.11
N ASN A 39 -16.75 2.23 -20.39
CA ASN A 39 -17.45 2.41 -21.67
C ASN A 39 -16.89 3.60 -22.47
N CYS A 40 -15.57 3.75 -22.51
CA CYS A 40 -14.90 4.81 -23.25
C CYS A 40 -14.88 4.55 -24.75
N LEU A 41 -14.81 5.62 -25.54
CA LEU A 41 -14.70 5.54 -27.00
C LEU A 41 -13.30 5.15 -27.45
N VAL A 42 -12.28 5.52 -26.67
CA VAL A 42 -10.85 5.32 -26.97
C VAL A 42 -10.09 5.13 -25.66
N GLY A 43 -8.88 4.59 -25.74
CA GLY A 43 -7.99 4.45 -24.59
C GLY A 43 -7.32 3.09 -24.54
N ASN A 44 -6.43 2.93 -23.55
CA ASN A 44 -5.82 1.64 -23.24
C ASN A 44 -5.56 1.53 -21.73
N SER A 45 -6.47 0.89 -21.01
CA SER A 45 -6.39 0.71 -19.55
C SER A 45 -5.16 -0.10 -19.09
N GLY A 46 -4.55 -0.88 -19.98
CA GLY A 46 -3.34 -1.63 -19.68
C GLY A 46 -2.03 -0.83 -19.82
N MET A 47 -2.07 0.36 -20.45
CA MET A 47 -0.85 1.13 -20.79
C MET A 47 -0.93 2.59 -20.36
N GLU A 48 -2.05 3.27 -20.60
CA GLU A 48 -2.16 4.71 -20.40
C GLU A 48 -1.98 5.16 -18.95
N PRO A 49 -2.47 4.43 -17.92
CA PRO A 49 -2.18 4.78 -16.53
C PRO A 49 -0.67 4.86 -16.24
N TYR A 50 0.13 3.99 -16.86
CA TYR A 50 1.58 3.98 -16.70
C TYR A 50 2.27 5.14 -17.41
N ILE A 51 1.83 5.45 -18.63
CA ILE A 51 2.36 6.58 -19.41
C ILE A 51 2.04 7.91 -18.71
N VAL A 52 0.81 8.08 -18.24
CA VAL A 52 0.37 9.30 -17.55
C VAL A 52 1.09 9.46 -16.23
N THR A 53 1.21 8.38 -15.44
CA THR A 53 1.96 8.42 -14.17
C THR A 53 3.41 8.80 -14.39
N HIS A 54 4.11 8.19 -15.35
CA HIS A 54 5.50 8.51 -15.63
C HIS A 54 5.69 9.99 -16.01
N ASN A 55 4.86 10.49 -16.93
CA ASN A 55 4.93 11.90 -17.35
C ASN A 55 4.59 12.88 -16.22
N THR A 56 3.60 12.56 -15.38
CA THR A 56 3.25 13.44 -14.25
C THR A 56 4.33 13.47 -13.16
N ILE A 57 5.05 12.38 -12.93
CA ILE A 57 6.25 12.35 -12.08
C ILE A 57 7.35 13.25 -12.67
N LEU A 58 7.60 13.18 -13.98
CA LEU A 58 8.54 14.06 -14.66
C LEU A 58 8.11 15.53 -14.57
N CYS A 59 6.83 15.85 -14.80
CA CYS A 59 6.30 17.21 -14.65
C CYS A 59 6.48 17.74 -13.23
N HIS A 60 6.22 16.91 -12.21
CA HIS A 60 6.47 17.24 -10.82
C HIS A 60 7.93 17.60 -10.59
N ALA A 61 8.85 16.71 -10.99
CA ALA A 61 10.27 16.88 -10.79
C ALA A 61 10.83 18.11 -11.53
N SER A 62 10.39 18.36 -12.78
CA SER A 62 10.77 19.56 -13.53
C SER A 62 10.26 20.85 -12.88
N ALA A 63 9.05 20.86 -12.33
CA ALA A 63 8.51 22.00 -11.60
C ALA A 63 9.32 22.27 -10.32
N VAL A 64 9.70 21.22 -9.60
CA VAL A 64 10.53 21.30 -8.39
C VAL A 64 11.93 21.82 -8.74
N GLN A 65 12.59 21.25 -9.74
CA GLN A 65 13.90 21.71 -10.22
C GLN A 65 13.85 23.20 -10.56
N ARG A 66 12.87 23.62 -11.38
CA ARG A 66 12.69 25.02 -11.74
C ARG A 66 12.45 25.91 -10.52
N TYR A 67 11.65 25.44 -9.55
CA TYR A 67 11.39 26.19 -8.32
C TYR A 67 12.67 26.40 -7.50
N ARG A 68 13.47 25.36 -7.32
CA ARG A 68 14.74 25.41 -6.58
C ARG A 68 15.75 26.35 -7.25
N GLU A 69 15.86 26.27 -8.58
CA GLU A 69 16.83 27.06 -9.36
C GLU A 69 16.48 28.55 -9.39
N MET A 70 15.21 28.88 -9.62
CA MET A 70 14.81 30.25 -9.96
C MET A 70 14.16 31.02 -8.82
N TYR A 71 13.56 30.31 -7.85
CA TYR A 71 12.59 30.92 -6.94
C TYR A 71 12.89 30.64 -5.47
N GLN A 72 13.35 29.45 -5.10
CA GLN A 72 13.45 29.04 -3.70
C GLN A 72 14.38 29.95 -2.88
N LYS A 73 15.50 30.41 -3.45
CA LYS A 73 16.44 31.31 -2.76
C LYS A 73 15.84 32.65 -2.38
N THR A 74 14.95 33.19 -3.21
CA THR A 74 14.34 34.51 -2.99
C THR A 74 12.99 34.42 -2.27
N GLN A 75 12.26 33.33 -2.51
CA GLN A 75 10.94 33.11 -1.93
C GLN A 75 11.01 32.38 -0.59
N GLU A 76 12.10 31.67 -0.29
CA GLU A 76 12.30 30.94 0.96
C GLU A 76 11.17 29.95 1.29
N GLY A 77 10.45 29.49 0.27
CA GLY A 77 9.37 28.52 0.41
C GLY A 77 9.83 27.09 0.13
N ARG A 78 8.93 26.15 0.38
CA ARG A 78 9.11 24.71 0.14
C ARG A 78 8.14 24.24 -0.94
N ILE A 79 8.49 23.16 -1.62
CA ILE A 79 7.65 22.55 -2.65
C ILE A 79 7.54 21.03 -2.46
N GLY A 80 6.35 20.50 -2.69
CA GLY A 80 6.04 19.09 -2.50
C GLY A 80 4.93 18.60 -3.41
N ILE A 81 4.36 17.46 -3.02
CA ILE A 81 3.26 16.80 -3.71
C ILE A 81 2.26 16.24 -2.70
N VAL A 82 0.98 16.17 -3.09
CA VAL A 82 -0.06 15.48 -2.32
C VAL A 82 -0.42 14.18 -3.03
N LEU A 83 -0.34 13.06 -2.32
CA LEU A 83 -0.72 11.74 -2.80
C LEU A 83 -1.93 11.22 -2.01
N ASP A 84 -2.88 10.57 -2.69
CA ASP A 84 -3.90 9.79 -1.99
C ASP A 84 -3.29 8.50 -1.45
N PHE A 85 -3.83 8.06 -0.32
CA PHE A 85 -3.53 6.75 0.20
C PHE A 85 -4.76 6.12 0.85
N VAL A 86 -4.96 4.85 0.53
CA VAL A 86 -5.84 3.95 1.25
C VAL A 86 -4.94 2.94 1.94
N TRP A 87 -5.10 2.76 3.25
CA TRP A 87 -4.35 1.71 3.92
C TRP A 87 -4.87 0.34 3.50
N TYR A 88 -3.96 -0.60 3.24
CA TYR A 88 -4.31 -1.96 2.87
C TYR A 88 -3.81 -2.92 3.94
N GLU A 89 -4.76 -3.51 4.66
CA GLU A 89 -4.50 -4.52 5.69
C GLU A 89 -4.68 -5.91 5.06
N PRO A 90 -3.80 -6.89 5.33
CA PRO A 90 -4.01 -8.26 4.86
C PRO A 90 -5.25 -8.88 5.52
N LEU A 91 -6.06 -9.63 4.77
CA LEU A 91 -7.25 -10.29 5.29
C LEU A 91 -6.90 -11.33 6.36
N THR A 92 -5.81 -12.05 6.16
CA THR A 92 -5.29 -13.05 7.09
C THR A 92 -3.81 -12.81 7.38
N ARG A 93 -3.28 -13.43 8.44
CA ARG A 93 -1.84 -13.42 8.75
C ARG A 93 -1.01 -14.34 7.85
N GLY A 94 -1.61 -14.89 6.78
CA GLY A 94 -0.90 -15.71 5.82
C GLY A 94 0.01 -14.86 4.95
N LEU A 95 1.21 -15.38 4.64
CA LEU A 95 2.20 -14.66 3.82
C LEU A 95 1.64 -14.22 2.45
N THR A 96 0.71 -14.98 1.88
CA THR A 96 0.08 -14.65 0.59
C THR A 96 -0.74 -13.36 0.64
N ASP A 97 -1.45 -13.12 1.74
CA ASP A 97 -2.27 -11.92 1.94
C ASP A 97 -1.40 -10.74 2.38
N GLU A 98 -0.37 -10.99 3.20
CA GLU A 98 0.65 -9.98 3.54
C GLU A 98 1.33 -9.43 2.29
N TYR A 99 1.77 -10.31 1.37
CA TYR A 99 2.34 -9.89 0.10
C TYR A 99 1.30 -9.20 -0.80
N ALA A 100 0.03 -9.58 -0.75
CA ALA A 100 -1.03 -8.89 -1.48
C ALA A 100 -1.25 -7.47 -0.95
N ALA A 101 -1.31 -7.30 0.37
CA ALA A 101 -1.40 -5.99 1.01
C ALA A 101 -0.19 -5.11 0.69
N GLN A 102 1.04 -5.66 0.70
CA GLN A 102 2.23 -4.91 0.30
C GLN A 102 2.17 -4.50 -1.17
N ARG A 103 1.78 -5.40 -2.10
CA ARG A 103 1.57 -5.03 -3.51
C ARG A 103 0.56 -3.90 -3.66
N ALA A 104 -0.56 -3.95 -2.95
CA ALA A 104 -1.55 -2.87 -2.99
C ALA A 104 -0.98 -1.52 -2.52
N ARG A 105 -0.17 -1.51 -1.44
CA ARG A 105 0.52 -0.29 -0.99
C ARG A 105 1.55 0.21 -2.01
N ASP A 106 2.28 -0.71 -2.63
CA ASP A 106 3.27 -0.37 -3.67
C ASP A 106 2.60 0.24 -4.89
N PHE A 107 1.50 -0.33 -5.39
CA PHE A 107 0.77 0.21 -6.53
C PHE A 107 0.00 1.50 -6.22
N HIS A 108 -0.37 1.75 -4.96
CA HIS A 108 -1.09 2.96 -4.57
C HIS A 108 -0.14 4.14 -4.29
N LEU A 109 0.76 3.97 -3.32
CA LEU A 109 1.63 5.03 -2.83
C LEU A 109 3.07 4.87 -3.32
N GLY A 110 3.59 3.64 -3.28
CA GLY A 110 4.97 3.34 -3.68
C GLY A 110 5.27 3.72 -5.14
N TRP A 111 4.28 3.59 -6.02
CA TRP A 111 4.41 3.86 -7.44
C TRP A 111 4.91 5.28 -7.73
N TYR A 112 4.50 6.25 -6.91
CA TYR A 112 4.92 7.64 -7.01
C TYR A 112 6.10 7.92 -6.08
N LEU A 113 5.96 7.55 -4.81
CA LEU A 113 6.88 7.98 -3.75
C LEU A 113 8.25 7.27 -3.84
N HIS A 114 8.27 6.00 -4.20
CA HIS A 114 9.51 5.20 -4.16
C HIS A 114 10.57 5.77 -5.11
N HIS A 115 10.17 6.26 -6.28
CA HIS A 115 11.13 6.85 -7.21
C HIS A 115 11.67 8.20 -6.73
N MET A 116 10.83 8.98 -6.05
CA MET A 116 11.26 10.27 -5.49
C MET A 116 12.19 10.09 -4.28
N VAL A 117 12.15 8.95 -3.60
CA VAL A 117 13.00 8.67 -2.43
C VAL A 117 14.24 7.85 -2.79
N TYR A 118 14.08 6.81 -3.62
CA TYR A 118 15.12 5.81 -3.90
C TYR A 118 15.61 5.79 -5.35
N GLY A 119 15.00 6.59 -6.24
CA GLY A 119 15.43 6.67 -7.65
C GLY A 119 14.96 5.51 -8.53
N GLU A 120 14.01 4.69 -8.06
CA GLU A 120 13.40 3.63 -8.87
C GLU A 120 11.95 3.35 -8.43
N TYR A 121 11.17 2.69 -9.28
CA TYR A 121 9.86 2.14 -8.88
C TYR A 121 9.99 0.97 -7.89
N PRO A 122 8.96 0.64 -7.09
CA PRO A 122 8.98 -0.53 -6.23
C PRO A 122 9.28 -1.82 -7.01
N LYS A 123 10.11 -2.71 -6.46
CA LYS A 123 10.51 -3.93 -7.17
C LYS A 123 9.33 -4.85 -7.50
N THR A 124 8.32 -4.86 -6.63
CA THR A 124 7.03 -5.54 -6.86
C THR A 124 6.38 -5.10 -8.17
N MET A 125 6.27 -3.79 -8.41
CA MET A 125 5.73 -3.26 -9.65
C MET A 125 6.60 -3.58 -10.86
N GLN A 126 7.93 -3.42 -10.75
CA GLN A 126 8.86 -3.76 -11.84
C GLN A 126 8.68 -5.23 -12.28
N ASN A 127 8.52 -6.14 -11.32
CA ASN A 127 8.38 -7.57 -11.58
C ASN A 127 7.03 -7.94 -12.21
N VAL A 128 5.95 -7.26 -11.79
CA VAL A 128 4.59 -7.55 -12.27
C VAL A 128 4.30 -6.87 -13.61
N VAL A 129 4.60 -5.58 -13.72
CA VAL A 129 4.20 -4.72 -14.85
C VAL A 129 5.17 -4.87 -16.03
N LYS A 130 6.46 -5.10 -15.75
CA LYS A 130 7.53 -5.35 -16.73
C LYS A 130 7.60 -4.26 -17.81
N ASP A 131 7.51 -4.64 -19.08
CA ASP A 131 7.71 -3.75 -20.24
C ASP A 131 6.64 -2.65 -20.35
N LYS A 132 5.50 -2.80 -19.65
CA LYS A 132 4.47 -1.75 -19.60
C LYS A 132 4.87 -0.59 -18.70
N LEU A 133 5.83 -0.78 -17.79
CA LEU A 133 6.30 0.25 -16.86
C LEU A 133 7.40 1.09 -17.53
N PRO A 134 7.17 2.38 -17.81
CA PRO A 134 8.18 3.22 -18.44
C PRO A 134 9.46 3.27 -17.59
N LYS A 135 10.61 3.41 -18.25
CA LYS A 135 11.91 3.55 -17.58
C LYS A 135 12.34 5.00 -17.60
N PHE A 136 12.91 5.46 -16.50
CA PHE A 136 13.54 6.76 -16.44
C PHE A 136 14.97 6.69 -16.97
N SER A 137 15.40 7.72 -17.70
CA SER A 137 16.81 7.92 -18.05
C SER A 137 17.64 8.25 -16.80
N GLU A 138 18.96 8.19 -16.89
CA GLU A 138 19.82 8.57 -15.76
C GLU A 138 19.63 10.02 -15.34
N GLU A 139 19.42 10.93 -16.30
CA GLU A 139 19.14 12.34 -16.06
C GLU A 139 17.79 12.52 -15.36
N GLU A 140 16.78 11.78 -15.79
CA GLU A 140 15.45 11.83 -15.18
C GLU A 140 15.47 11.25 -13.76
N VAL A 141 16.20 10.16 -13.52
CA VAL A 141 16.40 9.60 -12.17
C VAL A 141 17.02 10.65 -11.27
N LYS A 142 18.07 11.35 -11.72
CA LYS A 142 18.72 12.43 -10.96
C LYS A 142 17.76 13.60 -10.68
N MET A 143 16.88 13.93 -11.62
CA MET A 143 15.90 15.01 -11.46
C MET A 143 14.78 14.63 -10.49
N VAL A 144 14.27 13.39 -10.57
CA VAL A 144 13.13 12.90 -9.76
C VAL A 144 13.55 12.57 -8.33
N THR A 145 14.74 12.01 -8.13
CA THR A 145 15.21 11.63 -6.79
C THR A 145 15.42 12.88 -5.93
N GLY A 146 14.82 12.93 -4.75
CA GLY A 146 14.85 14.07 -3.84
C GLY A 146 14.00 15.26 -4.28
N SER A 147 13.06 15.07 -5.22
CA SER A 147 12.16 16.14 -5.71
C SER A 147 11.02 16.53 -4.76
N ILE A 148 11.10 16.20 -3.47
CA ILE A 148 10.08 16.55 -2.46
C ILE A 148 10.73 17.20 -1.24
N ASP A 149 10.30 18.41 -0.85
CA ASP A 149 10.65 19.02 0.45
C ASP A 149 9.70 18.56 1.57
N PHE A 150 8.43 18.30 1.25
CA PHE A 150 7.42 17.74 2.17
C PHE A 150 6.33 16.98 1.40
N LEU A 151 5.81 15.92 2.02
CA LEU A 151 4.79 15.05 1.44
C LEU A 151 3.44 15.31 2.11
N GLY A 152 2.41 15.57 1.30
CA GLY A 152 1.02 15.54 1.74
C GLY A 152 0.41 14.16 1.49
N ILE A 153 -0.35 13.64 2.45
CA ILE A 153 -1.10 12.39 2.30
C ILE A 153 -2.59 12.65 2.53
N ASN A 154 -3.40 12.40 1.50
CA ASN A 154 -4.85 12.37 1.62
C ASN A 154 -5.28 10.96 2.02
N GLN A 155 -5.50 10.74 3.32
CA GLN A 155 -5.94 9.46 3.88
C GLN A 155 -7.40 9.53 4.28
N TYR A 156 -8.23 8.62 3.74
CA TYR A 156 -9.66 8.59 4.04
C TYR A 156 -10.13 7.28 4.68
N THR A 157 -9.56 6.15 4.27
CA THR A 157 -10.06 4.83 4.66
C THR A 157 -8.97 3.75 4.63
N ALA A 158 -9.34 2.55 5.07
CA ALA A 158 -8.54 1.34 4.97
C ALA A 158 -9.39 0.20 4.39
N ASN A 159 -8.76 -0.74 3.68
CA ASN A 159 -9.41 -1.91 3.12
C ASN A 159 -8.66 -3.19 3.48
N TYR A 160 -9.40 -4.28 3.68
CA TYR A 160 -8.81 -5.60 3.73
C TYR A 160 -8.55 -6.12 2.31
N ILE A 161 -7.34 -6.66 2.11
CA ILE A 161 -6.86 -7.22 0.85
C ILE A 161 -6.47 -8.68 1.03
N GLN A 162 -6.80 -9.52 0.06
CA GLN A 162 -6.34 -10.90 0.01
C GLN A 162 -5.63 -11.20 -1.32
N HIS A 163 -4.88 -12.30 -1.34
CA HIS A 163 -4.31 -12.84 -2.56
C HIS A 163 -5.42 -13.14 -3.59
N PRO A 164 -5.20 -12.86 -4.89
CA PRO A 164 -6.23 -13.02 -5.90
C PRO A 164 -6.65 -14.49 -6.03
N VAL A 165 -7.96 -14.70 -6.08
CA VAL A 165 -8.52 -16.00 -6.47
C VAL A 165 -8.55 -16.02 -8.00
N VAL A 166 -7.70 -16.86 -8.59
CA VAL A 166 -7.40 -16.89 -10.04
C VAL A 166 -8.67 -16.84 -10.91
N ASN A 167 -8.72 -15.89 -11.84
CA ASN A 167 -9.50 -16.05 -13.08
C ASN A 167 -8.75 -15.39 -14.24
N SER A 168 -8.07 -16.21 -15.04
CA SER A 168 -7.05 -15.82 -16.01
C SER A 168 -7.59 -15.55 -17.42
N SER A 169 -8.71 -14.86 -17.57
CA SER A 169 -9.37 -14.74 -18.89
C SER A 169 -9.79 -13.32 -19.29
N MET A 170 -9.43 -12.29 -18.52
CA MET A 170 -9.82 -10.90 -18.82
C MET A 170 -8.64 -10.11 -19.44
N PRO A 171 -8.91 -9.11 -20.30
CA PRO A 171 -7.86 -8.27 -20.86
C PRO A 171 -7.07 -7.59 -19.74
N HIS A 172 -5.74 -7.72 -19.68
CA HIS A 172 -4.94 -7.18 -18.58
C HIS A 172 -4.96 -5.64 -18.53
N GLY A 173 -5.79 -5.08 -17.64
CA GLY A 173 -5.82 -3.66 -17.30
C GLY A 173 -4.88 -3.34 -16.13
N TYR A 174 -4.72 -2.04 -15.86
CA TYR A 174 -3.94 -1.55 -14.73
C TYR A 174 -4.39 -2.17 -13.39
N GLN A 175 -5.70 -2.34 -13.16
CA GLN A 175 -6.19 -2.90 -11.88
C GLN A 175 -5.78 -4.36 -11.67
N ASP A 176 -5.69 -5.17 -12.73
CA ASP A 176 -5.29 -6.58 -12.61
C ASP A 176 -3.81 -6.72 -12.25
N ASP A 177 -2.98 -5.76 -12.67
CA ASP A 177 -1.55 -5.76 -12.38
C ASP A 177 -1.28 -5.60 -10.87
N TRP A 178 -2.24 -5.11 -10.08
CA TRP A 178 -2.10 -5.13 -8.63
C TRP A 178 -2.01 -6.56 -8.10
N GLN A 179 -2.63 -7.52 -8.80
CA GLN A 179 -2.73 -8.93 -8.40
C GLN A 179 -3.23 -9.06 -6.96
N VAL A 180 -4.38 -8.47 -6.68
CA VAL A 180 -5.04 -8.48 -5.37
C VAL A 180 -6.54 -8.63 -5.51
N THR A 181 -7.22 -9.04 -4.44
CA THR A 181 -8.68 -8.96 -4.34
C THR A 181 -9.06 -8.07 -3.16
N PHE A 182 -9.90 -7.07 -3.44
CA PHE A 182 -10.47 -6.20 -2.43
C PHE A 182 -11.65 -6.89 -1.74
N VAL A 183 -11.64 -6.88 -0.40
CA VAL A 183 -12.72 -7.47 0.40
C VAL A 183 -13.75 -6.39 0.72
N TRP A 184 -14.70 -6.17 -0.20
CA TRP A 184 -15.69 -5.09 -0.09
C TRP A 184 -16.83 -5.36 0.91
N THR A 185 -17.09 -6.62 1.26
CA THR A 185 -18.10 -6.92 2.29
C THR A 185 -17.46 -6.79 3.67
N PHE A 186 -17.69 -5.64 4.31
CA PHE A 186 -17.42 -5.42 5.74
C PHE A 186 -17.85 -6.63 6.59
N LEU A 187 -18.98 -7.27 6.24
CA LEU A 187 -19.48 -8.48 6.90
C LEU A 187 -18.55 -9.68 6.80
N LYS A 188 -17.97 -10.03 5.64
CA LYS A 188 -17.03 -11.16 5.56
C LYS A 188 -15.72 -10.87 6.27
N ALA A 189 -15.23 -9.63 6.18
CA ALA A 189 -14.02 -9.23 6.90
C ALA A 189 -14.26 -9.25 8.42
N ALA A 190 -15.38 -8.71 8.89
CA ALA A 190 -15.79 -8.73 10.29
C ALA A 190 -16.05 -10.17 10.79
N GLU A 191 -16.74 -11.01 10.01
CA GLU A 191 -16.94 -12.43 10.33
C GLU A 191 -15.62 -13.19 10.42
N ASN A 192 -14.69 -12.96 9.49
CA ASN A 192 -13.37 -13.59 9.54
C ASN A 192 -12.55 -13.09 10.74
N ALA A 193 -12.59 -11.79 11.03
CA ALA A 193 -11.92 -11.20 12.19
C ALA A 193 -12.49 -11.75 13.50
N LEU A 194 -13.83 -11.84 13.62
CA LEU A 194 -14.52 -12.47 14.75
C LEU A 194 -14.12 -13.93 14.91
N LYS A 195 -14.14 -14.72 13.83
CA LYS A 195 -13.69 -16.14 13.86
C LYS A 195 -12.24 -16.28 14.31
N LEU A 196 -11.37 -15.34 13.92
CA LEU A 196 -9.97 -15.29 14.35
C LEU A 196 -9.84 -14.96 15.85
N GLU A 197 -10.63 -14.02 16.36
CA GLU A 197 -10.66 -13.68 17.79
C GLU A 197 -11.22 -14.82 18.64
N GLU A 198 -12.31 -15.46 18.21
CA GLU A 198 -12.88 -16.63 18.88
C GLU A 198 -11.87 -17.78 18.94
N LYS A 199 -11.19 -18.06 17.83
CA LYS A 199 -10.15 -19.10 17.79
C LYS A 199 -8.98 -18.77 18.74
N ARG A 200 -8.57 -17.50 18.83
CA ARG A 200 -7.55 -17.07 19.80
C ARG A 200 -8.01 -17.22 21.24
N SER A 201 -9.26 -16.84 21.54
CA SER A 201 -9.84 -16.99 22.86
C SER A 201 -9.90 -18.46 23.28
N HIS A 202 -10.24 -19.35 22.35
CA HIS A 202 -10.25 -20.79 22.59
C HIS A 202 -8.86 -21.34 22.89
N ILE A 203 -7.88 -21.06 22.02
CA ILE A 203 -6.49 -21.48 22.22
C ILE A 203 -5.94 -20.95 23.55
N TYR A 204 -6.24 -19.70 23.90
CA TYR A 204 -5.81 -19.12 25.17
C TYR A 204 -6.37 -19.88 26.38
N LYS A 205 -7.66 -20.26 26.34
CA LYS A 205 -8.29 -21.06 27.39
C LYS A 205 -7.69 -22.46 27.50
N GLU A 206 -7.39 -23.11 26.37
CA GLU A 206 -6.72 -24.42 26.36
C GLU A 206 -5.32 -24.33 26.99
N VAL A 207 -4.52 -23.34 26.59
CA VAL A 207 -3.17 -23.13 27.15
C VAL A 207 -3.21 -22.85 28.65
N VAL A 208 -4.14 -22.03 29.13
CA VAL A 208 -4.32 -21.79 30.57
C VAL A 208 -4.72 -23.08 31.30
N ALA A 209 -5.67 -23.84 30.77
CA ALA A 209 -6.13 -25.09 31.38
C ALA A 209 -5.00 -26.14 31.47
N GLU A 210 -4.19 -26.28 30.42
CA GLU A 210 -3.00 -27.14 30.41
C GLU A 210 -1.96 -26.67 31.42
N THR A 211 -1.71 -25.36 31.51
CA THR A 211 -0.76 -24.78 32.47
C THR A 211 -1.21 -25.04 33.92
N GLU A 212 -2.49 -24.87 34.22
CA GLU A 212 -3.07 -25.18 35.54
C GLU A 212 -3.01 -26.68 35.87
N ALA A 213 -3.28 -27.55 34.89
CA ALA A 213 -3.16 -29.00 35.05
C ALA A 213 -1.71 -29.41 35.33
N LEU A 214 -0.74 -28.84 34.61
CA LEU A 214 0.68 -29.06 34.87
C LEU A 214 1.08 -28.59 36.27
N SER A 215 0.65 -27.39 36.67
CA SER A 215 0.94 -26.83 38.00
C SER A 215 0.41 -27.71 39.13
N ARG A 216 -0.83 -28.21 38.99
CA ARG A 216 -1.42 -29.16 39.95
C ARG A 216 -0.64 -30.47 40.02
N ASN A 217 -0.21 -31.01 38.89
CA ASN A 217 0.59 -32.24 38.85
C ASN A 217 1.99 -32.06 39.45
N VAL A 218 2.62 -30.89 39.27
CA VAL A 218 3.89 -30.55 39.92
C VAL A 218 3.71 -30.41 41.43
N HIS A 219 2.66 -29.72 41.89
CA HIS A 219 2.35 -29.60 43.32
C HIS A 219 2.05 -30.96 43.96
N ALA A 220 1.28 -31.83 43.28
CA ALA A 220 0.99 -33.17 43.76
C ALA A 220 2.26 -34.03 43.90
N LYS A 221 3.19 -33.95 42.94
CA LYS A 221 4.48 -34.66 43.03
C LYS A 221 5.36 -34.16 44.18
N VAL A 222 5.41 -32.85 44.42
CA VAL A 222 6.18 -32.25 45.53
C VAL A 222 5.63 -32.65 46.90
N ILE A 223 4.30 -32.73 47.05
CA ILE A 223 3.67 -33.16 48.31
C ILE A 223 3.97 -34.64 48.61
N THR A 224 3.99 -35.50 47.59
CA THR A 224 4.25 -36.95 47.77
C THR A 224 5.71 -37.31 48.01
N SER A 225 6.68 -36.39 47.83
CA SER A 225 8.11 -36.67 47.99
C SER A 225 8.71 -36.25 49.33
N THR A 226 7.90 -35.84 50.31
CA THR A 226 8.39 -35.43 51.64
C THR A 226 8.25 -36.59 52.64
N PRO A 227 9.33 -37.26 53.09
CA PRO A 227 9.22 -38.30 54.10
C PRO A 227 9.03 -37.66 55.47
N MET A 228 7.93 -37.97 56.16
CA MET A 228 7.81 -37.72 57.60
C MET A 228 8.70 -38.72 58.36
N THR A 229 9.82 -38.25 58.91
CA THR A 229 10.56 -38.98 59.95
C THR A 229 9.85 -38.79 61.30
N PRO A 230 9.45 -39.85 62.02
CA PRO A 230 8.94 -39.71 63.37
C PRO A 230 10.10 -39.44 64.34
N HIS A 231 9.95 -38.43 65.18
CA HIS A 231 10.75 -38.27 66.39
C HIS A 231 10.12 -39.11 67.50
N ASP A 232 10.79 -40.17 67.92
CA ASP A 232 10.46 -40.92 69.13
C ASP A 232 11.14 -40.27 70.35
N SER A 233 10.34 -40.06 71.39
CA SER A 233 10.74 -39.74 72.77
C SER A 233 10.85 -40.99 73.61
#